data_AF-A0A1G7S361-F1
#
_entry.id   AF-A0A1G7S361-F1
#
_cell.length_a   1.000
_cell.length_b   1.000
_cell.length_c   1.000
_cell.angle_alpha   90.00
_cell.angle_beta   90.00
_cell.angle_gamma   90.00
#
_symmetry.space_group_name_H-M   'P 1'
#
loop_
_entity.id
_entity.type
_entity.pdbx_description
1 polymer ?
#
loop_
_entity_poly.entity_id
_entity_poly.type
_entity_poly.pdbx_seq_one_letter_code
_entity_poly.pdbx_strand_id
1 'polypeptide(L)'
;MSYRYIGNKSRLLRPIVDRIGGIVQKGAVVADLMCGTASVSEALRVAGYRVVASDMMSYAFHHACIRLKLDRPPTFAAVSKDGYLGVLKHLESLPSTFGHFFREYSPEGQPNNGERPRMYFSPENAASIDSITQQINEWRSLGKITDLENSLLRHDLVLAANRVANIAGTYGHYRSTWSNSSLTQLTLRPSTFLWGISTDHDVYQGQAEDLAQAISADLCYIDPPYMKRQYAANYHIIETIARGDAPEAVGVSGLRPWRDQYSDFCSKVRVRDSFRKIIGGMQCQTFLISYSEDGLLSKEELMELFAEFGRVDFERLIHQRFKSNVGGEGGTVEEYLFKITK
;
A
#
# COMPACT_ATOMS: atom_id res chain seq x y z
N MET A 1 2.24 -6.12 12.70
CA MET A 1 0.99 -5.39 13.08
C MET A 1 0.01 -5.46 11.91
N SER A 2 -1.27 -5.75 12.14
CA SER A 2 -2.27 -5.84 11.06
C SER A 2 -2.62 -4.44 10.55
N TYR A 3 -2.08 -4.10 9.37
CA TYR A 3 -2.49 -2.94 8.62
C TYR A 3 -3.80 -3.28 7.88
N ARG A 4 -4.85 -2.47 8.09
CA ARG A 4 -6.18 -2.67 7.47
C ARG A 4 -6.08 -2.40 5.96
N TYR A 5 -5.80 -3.45 5.17
CA TYR A 5 -5.61 -3.39 3.72
C TYR A 5 -6.36 -4.53 3.03
N ILE A 6 -7.14 -4.20 2.00
CA ILE A 6 -7.79 -5.19 1.15
C ILE A 6 -6.68 -6.03 0.48
N GLY A 7 -6.89 -7.34 0.42
CA GLY A 7 -5.95 -8.24 -0.25
C GLY A 7 -4.63 -8.50 0.49
N ASN A 8 -4.50 -8.12 1.77
CA ASN A 8 -3.27 -8.35 2.53
C ASN A 8 -2.84 -9.83 2.54
N LYS A 9 -1.66 -10.13 1.97
CA LYS A 9 -1.13 -11.48 1.79
C LYS A 9 -0.34 -12.03 2.98
N SER A 10 -0.42 -11.43 4.18
CA SER A 10 0.37 -11.88 5.35
C SER A 10 0.25 -13.38 5.65
N ARG A 11 -0.91 -14.00 5.35
CA ARG A 11 -1.15 -15.45 5.53
C ARG A 11 -0.62 -16.32 4.37
N LEU A 12 -0.39 -15.72 3.20
CA LEU A 12 0.03 -16.39 1.97
C LEU A 12 1.51 -16.16 1.64
N LEU A 13 2.22 -15.32 2.42
CA LEU A 13 3.64 -15.00 2.19
C LEU A 13 4.49 -16.25 2.03
N ARG A 14 4.38 -17.21 2.98
CA ARG A 14 5.23 -18.41 2.97
C ARG A 14 4.95 -19.29 1.74
N PRO A 15 3.70 -19.69 1.43
CA PRO A 15 3.39 -20.39 0.18
C PRO A 15 3.91 -19.69 -1.07
N ILE A 16 3.72 -18.36 -1.20
CA ILE A 16 4.15 -17.60 -2.37
C ILE A 16 5.68 -17.63 -2.51
N VAL A 17 6.41 -17.33 -1.44
CA VAL A 17 7.88 -17.30 -1.45
C VAL A 17 8.47 -18.69 -1.71
N ASP A 18 7.88 -19.75 -1.13
CA ASP A 18 8.32 -21.13 -1.38
C ASP A 18 8.10 -21.52 -2.86
N ARG A 19 6.98 -21.10 -3.47
CA ARG A 19 6.73 -21.34 -4.91
C ARG A 19 7.71 -20.59 -5.79
N ILE A 20 8.00 -19.32 -5.48
CA ILE A 20 9.01 -18.55 -6.21
C ILE A 20 10.38 -19.23 -6.09
N GLY A 21 10.76 -19.74 -4.92
CA GLY A 21 12.02 -20.48 -4.73
C GLY A 21 12.08 -21.86 -5.40
N GLY A 22 10.95 -22.43 -5.81
CA GLY A 22 10.92 -23.59 -6.68
C GLY A 22 11.07 -23.27 -8.18
N ILE A 23 10.98 -21.99 -8.55
CA ILE A 23 11.04 -21.53 -9.94
C ILE A 23 12.38 -20.86 -10.25
N VAL A 24 12.84 -19.98 -9.36
CA VAL A 24 14.10 -19.22 -9.52
C VAL A 24 15.01 -19.41 -8.31
N GLN A 25 16.32 -19.42 -8.56
CA GLN A 25 17.33 -19.54 -7.50
C GLN A 25 17.48 -18.24 -6.69
N LYS A 26 18.02 -18.34 -5.47
CA LYS A 26 18.39 -17.16 -4.67
C LYS A 26 19.35 -16.25 -5.44
N GLY A 27 19.25 -14.95 -5.22
CA GLY A 27 19.98 -13.93 -5.97
C GLY A 27 19.32 -13.52 -7.28
N ALA A 28 18.31 -14.25 -7.77
CA ALA A 28 17.50 -13.84 -8.91
C ALA A 28 16.78 -12.51 -8.65
N VAL A 29 16.48 -11.81 -9.74
CA VAL A 29 15.65 -10.61 -9.75
C VAL A 29 14.18 -11.00 -9.79
N VAL A 30 13.44 -10.66 -8.74
CA VAL A 30 12.00 -10.88 -8.66
C VAL A 30 11.28 -9.53 -8.65
N ALA A 31 10.43 -9.31 -9.64
CA ALA A 31 9.57 -8.13 -9.69
C ALA A 31 8.27 -8.39 -8.90
N ASP A 32 7.89 -7.48 -8.01
CA ASP A 32 6.59 -7.44 -7.32
C ASP A 32 5.84 -6.21 -7.86
N LEU A 33 5.15 -6.40 -8.98
CA LEU A 33 4.71 -5.29 -9.86
C LEU A 33 3.55 -4.46 -9.27
N MET A 34 2.83 -5.02 -8.29
CA MET A 34 1.68 -4.39 -7.61
C MET A 34 1.77 -4.66 -6.11
N CYS A 35 2.85 -4.16 -5.50
CA CYS A 35 3.31 -4.64 -4.21
C CYS A 35 2.42 -4.26 -3.01
N GLY A 36 1.55 -3.24 -3.16
CA GLY A 36 0.69 -2.73 -2.09
C GLY A 36 1.49 -2.38 -0.84
N THR A 37 1.26 -3.12 0.25
CA THR A 37 2.01 -2.91 1.51
C THR A 37 3.45 -3.43 1.49
N ALA A 38 3.92 -3.98 0.36
CA ALA A 38 5.23 -4.57 0.16
C ALA A 38 5.56 -5.72 1.14
N SER A 39 4.56 -6.49 1.57
CA SER A 39 4.78 -7.66 2.45
C SER A 39 5.39 -8.85 1.70
N VAL A 40 5.00 -9.06 0.44
CA VAL A 40 5.61 -10.10 -0.41
C VAL A 40 7.03 -9.69 -0.79
N SER A 41 7.20 -8.46 -1.28
CA SER A 41 8.51 -7.81 -1.47
C SER A 41 9.48 -7.98 -0.29
N GLU A 42 9.07 -7.67 0.94
CA GLU A 42 9.92 -7.84 2.13
C GLU A 42 10.29 -9.30 2.38
N ALA A 43 9.33 -10.22 2.23
CA ALA A 43 9.59 -11.65 2.38
C ALA A 43 10.55 -12.20 1.32
N LEU A 44 10.47 -11.70 0.07
CA LEU A 44 11.41 -12.01 -1.00
C LEU A 44 12.82 -11.48 -0.70
N ARG A 45 12.92 -10.24 -0.19
CA ARG A 45 14.18 -9.66 0.31
C ARG A 45 14.81 -10.56 1.38
N VAL A 46 14.03 -10.98 2.39
CA VAL A 46 14.50 -11.89 3.45
C VAL A 46 14.94 -13.26 2.89
N ALA A 47 14.28 -13.74 1.84
CA ALA A 47 14.63 -15.00 1.18
C ALA A 47 15.90 -14.93 0.32
N GLY A 48 16.46 -13.72 0.11
CA GLY A 48 17.72 -13.49 -0.61
C GLY A 48 17.58 -13.19 -2.09
N TYR A 49 16.42 -12.68 -2.53
CA TYR A 49 16.22 -12.19 -3.91
C TYR A 49 16.57 -10.71 -4.03
N ARG A 50 16.97 -10.27 -5.23
CA ARG A 50 16.94 -8.85 -5.59
C ARG A 50 15.51 -8.50 -5.97
N VAL A 51 14.88 -7.57 -5.27
CA VAL A 51 13.47 -7.22 -5.48
C VAL A 51 13.35 -5.94 -6.31
N VAL A 52 12.46 -5.95 -7.31
CA VAL A 52 11.98 -4.75 -7.99
C VAL A 52 10.50 -4.59 -7.67
N ALA A 53 10.14 -3.67 -6.78
CA ALA A 53 8.76 -3.45 -6.37
C ALA A 53 8.15 -2.24 -7.06
N SER A 54 6.86 -2.29 -7.37
CA SER A 54 6.12 -1.11 -7.81
C SER A 54 4.69 -1.07 -7.33
N ASP A 55 4.16 0.14 -7.22
CA ASP A 55 2.74 0.39 -7.00
C ASP A 55 2.34 1.76 -7.54
N MET A 56 1.06 1.96 -7.82
CA MET A 56 0.55 3.25 -8.26
C MET A 56 0.32 4.22 -7.09
N MET A 57 0.01 3.69 -5.90
CA MET A 57 -0.35 4.46 -4.72
C MET A 57 0.89 4.99 -3.99
N SER A 58 0.86 6.25 -3.54
CA SER A 58 2.01 6.88 -2.88
C SER A 58 2.29 6.27 -1.51
N TYR A 59 1.24 5.89 -0.76
CA TYR A 59 1.45 5.20 0.52
C TYR A 59 2.14 3.85 0.34
N ALA A 60 1.83 3.12 -0.75
CA ALA A 60 2.42 1.83 -1.09
C ALA A 60 3.90 2.00 -1.47
N PHE A 61 4.21 3.02 -2.27
CA PHE A 61 5.58 3.40 -2.60
C PHE A 61 6.43 3.67 -1.34
N HIS A 62 5.92 4.46 -0.38
CA HIS A 62 6.64 4.70 0.87
C HIS A 62 6.81 3.41 1.68
N HIS A 63 5.78 2.54 1.76
CA HIS A 63 5.91 1.24 2.41
C HIS A 63 7.00 0.36 1.78
N ALA A 64 7.05 0.28 0.45
CA ALA A 64 8.07 -0.46 -0.28
C ALA A 64 9.47 0.13 -0.05
N CYS A 65 9.63 1.46 -0.07
CA CYS A 65 10.90 2.11 0.22
C CYS A 65 11.46 1.70 1.59
N ILE A 66 10.64 1.74 2.65
CA ILE A 66 11.13 1.42 4.01
C ILE A 66 11.47 -0.07 4.13
N ARG A 67 10.67 -0.94 3.52
CA ARG A 67 10.88 -2.39 3.60
C ARG A 67 12.01 -2.91 2.72
N LEU A 68 12.41 -2.17 1.68
CA LEU A 68 13.44 -2.62 0.73
C LEU A 68 14.72 -1.80 0.77
N LYS A 69 14.66 -0.49 1.03
CA LYS A 69 15.82 0.41 0.89
C LYS A 69 16.52 0.74 2.21
N LEU A 70 15.97 0.32 3.36
CA LEU A 70 16.57 0.54 4.69
C LEU A 70 16.83 -0.78 5.42
N ASP A 71 18.02 -0.89 6.02
CA ASP A 71 18.39 -1.97 6.96
C ASP A 71 18.56 -1.45 8.40
N ARG A 72 18.58 -0.13 8.59
CA ARG A 72 18.73 0.58 9.86
C ARG A 72 18.02 1.93 9.79
N PRO A 73 17.67 2.54 10.95
CA PRO A 73 17.08 3.87 10.94
C PRO A 73 18.07 4.92 10.39
N PRO A 74 17.61 5.85 9.52
CA PRO A 74 18.43 6.97 9.08
C PRO A 74 18.72 7.92 10.25
N THR A 75 19.77 8.73 10.11
CA THR A 75 20.28 9.57 11.20
C THR A 75 19.47 10.83 11.43
N PHE A 76 18.76 11.37 10.43
CA PHE A 76 18.03 12.64 10.55
C PHE A 76 18.89 13.81 11.05
N ALA A 77 20.16 13.86 10.60
CA ALA A 77 21.19 14.70 11.20
C ALA A 77 20.88 16.21 11.20
N ALA A 78 20.10 16.69 10.22
CA ALA A 78 19.73 18.09 10.10
C ALA A 78 18.53 18.51 10.96
N VAL A 79 17.76 17.55 11.51
CA VAL A 79 16.52 17.84 12.26
C VAL A 79 16.51 17.25 13.67
N SER A 80 17.42 16.33 14.00
CA SER A 80 17.46 15.70 15.32
C SER A 80 18.87 15.27 15.72
N LYS A 81 19.27 15.61 16.96
CA LYS A 81 20.49 15.11 17.59
C LYS A 81 20.32 13.69 18.17
N ASP A 82 19.09 13.31 18.51
CA ASP A 82 18.75 12.00 19.06
C ASP A 82 18.31 11.01 17.95
N GLY A 83 18.63 11.33 16.70
CA GLY A 83 18.30 10.54 15.53
C GLY A 83 16.81 10.35 15.31
N TYR A 84 16.45 9.23 14.68
CA TYR A 84 15.08 8.87 14.31
C TYR A 84 14.09 8.90 15.50
N LEU A 85 14.46 8.38 16.67
CA LEU A 85 13.59 8.42 17.85
C LEU A 85 13.35 9.84 18.35
N GLY A 86 14.36 10.71 18.28
CA GLY A 86 14.19 12.13 18.57
C GLY A 86 13.23 12.82 17.61
N VAL A 87 13.29 12.48 16.32
CA VAL A 87 12.35 13.00 15.32
C VAL A 87 10.91 12.62 15.65
N LEU A 88 10.66 11.33 15.94
CA LEU A 88 9.30 10.89 16.27
C LEU A 88 8.75 11.61 17.50
N LYS A 89 9.55 11.72 18.57
CA LYS A 89 9.17 12.46 19.79
C LYS A 89 8.89 13.94 19.50
N HIS A 90 9.73 14.57 18.68
CA HIS A 90 9.53 15.97 18.29
C HIS A 90 8.21 16.15 17.54
N LEU A 91 7.94 15.31 16.55
CA LEU A 91 6.70 15.35 15.77
C LEU A 91 5.45 15.14 16.65
N GLU A 92 5.51 14.25 17.64
CA GLU A 92 4.41 14.04 18.60
C GLU A 92 4.21 15.21 19.57
N SER A 93 5.24 16.01 19.81
CA SER A 93 5.19 17.19 20.71
C SER A 93 4.74 18.48 20.03
N LEU A 94 4.50 18.45 18.72
CA LEU A 94 4.12 19.64 17.96
C LEU A 94 2.81 20.23 18.50
N PRO A 95 2.70 21.57 18.56
CA PRO A 95 1.43 22.20 18.87
C PRO A 95 0.40 21.85 17.78
N SER A 96 -0.84 21.64 18.20
CA SER A 96 -1.93 21.30 17.29
C SER A 96 -2.10 22.38 16.21
N THR A 97 -2.20 21.92 14.97
CA THR A 97 -2.50 22.76 13.81
C THR A 97 -3.85 22.35 13.25
N PHE A 98 -4.73 23.31 13.01
CA PHE A 98 -6.06 23.07 12.47
C PHE A 98 -6.04 23.27 10.96
N GLY A 99 -5.70 22.20 10.22
CA GLY A 99 -5.45 22.24 8.79
C GLY A 99 -6.50 21.51 7.95
N HIS A 100 -6.04 20.81 6.92
CA HIS A 100 -6.89 20.09 5.97
C HIS A 100 -7.61 18.91 6.63
N PHE A 101 -6.90 18.11 7.43
CA PHE A 101 -7.49 16.94 8.08
C PHE A 101 -8.49 17.34 9.16
N PHE A 102 -8.21 18.36 9.96
CA PHE A 102 -9.16 18.90 10.91
C PHE A 102 -10.42 19.38 10.22
N ARG A 103 -10.28 20.20 9.18
CA ARG A 103 -11.40 20.79 8.45
C ARG A 103 -12.26 19.75 7.72
N GLU A 104 -11.64 18.82 7.00
CA GLU A 104 -12.35 17.91 6.11
C GLU A 104 -12.70 16.56 6.77
N TYR A 105 -11.93 16.10 7.75
CA TYR A 105 -11.98 14.70 8.22
C TYR A 105 -12.18 14.56 9.74
N SER A 106 -12.64 15.63 10.40
CA SER A 106 -13.01 15.62 11.82
C SER A 106 -14.45 16.14 12.05
N PRO A 107 -15.10 15.80 13.18
CA PRO A 107 -16.46 16.24 13.49
C PRO A 107 -16.59 17.73 13.84
N GLU A 108 -15.48 18.38 14.23
CA GLU A 108 -15.43 19.82 14.54
C GLU A 108 -14.98 20.67 13.34
N GLY A 109 -14.60 20.01 12.24
CA GLY A 109 -14.27 20.65 10.99
C GLY A 109 -15.49 21.20 10.26
N GLN A 110 -15.25 22.13 9.33
CA GLN A 110 -16.24 22.65 8.40
C GLN A 110 -15.79 22.31 6.97
N PRO A 111 -16.27 21.20 6.38
CA PRO A 111 -15.89 20.79 5.03
C PRO A 111 -16.15 21.88 3.99
N ASN A 112 -15.17 22.14 3.12
CA ASN A 112 -15.29 23.19 2.09
C ASN A 112 -16.41 22.93 1.09
N ASN A 113 -16.79 21.66 0.90
CA ASN A 113 -17.84 21.27 -0.03
C ASN A 113 -19.26 21.36 0.57
N GLY A 114 -19.42 21.90 1.79
CA GLY A 114 -20.70 22.09 2.45
C GLY A 114 -21.35 20.81 3.00
N GLU A 115 -20.68 19.66 2.89
CA GLU A 115 -21.12 18.41 3.48
C GLU A 115 -21.02 18.43 5.00
N ARG A 116 -21.66 17.46 5.65
CA ARG A 116 -21.58 17.29 7.10
C ARG A 116 -20.14 16.98 7.55
N PRO A 117 -19.75 17.41 8.76
CA PRO A 117 -18.46 17.04 9.35
C PRO A 117 -18.26 15.52 9.36
N ARG A 118 -17.05 15.07 9.04
CA ARG A 118 -16.74 13.65 8.81
C ARG A 118 -16.05 13.08 10.03
N MET A 119 -16.48 11.90 10.47
CA MET A 119 -15.93 11.27 11.68
C MET A 119 -14.83 10.27 11.35
N TYR A 120 -13.86 10.61 10.49
CA TYR A 120 -12.72 9.72 10.24
C TYR A 120 -11.71 9.74 11.38
N PHE A 121 -11.50 10.90 11.99
CA PHE A 121 -10.58 11.09 13.12
C PHE A 121 -11.23 11.97 14.19
N SER A 122 -10.82 11.81 15.45
CA SER A 122 -11.13 12.81 16.48
C SER A 122 -10.51 14.16 16.11
N PRO A 123 -11.05 15.29 16.62
CA PRO A 123 -10.49 16.62 16.39
C PRO A 123 -8.99 16.70 16.72
N GLU A 124 -8.56 16.10 17.83
CA GLU A 124 -7.16 16.09 18.30
C GLU A 124 -6.27 15.27 17.36
N ASN A 125 -6.74 14.11 16.93
CA ASN A 125 -6.00 13.24 16.00
C ASN A 125 -5.89 13.89 14.62
N ALA A 126 -6.94 14.56 14.14
CA ALA A 126 -6.92 15.28 12.88
C ALA A 126 -5.93 16.44 12.90
N ALA A 127 -5.93 17.25 13.98
CA ALA A 127 -4.97 18.33 14.17
C ALA A 127 -3.52 17.83 14.35
N SER A 128 -3.34 16.64 14.93
CA SER A 128 -2.03 15.98 15.02
C SER A 128 -1.53 15.55 13.63
N ILE A 129 -2.40 14.99 12.78
CA ILE A 129 -2.04 14.63 11.39
C ILE A 129 -1.64 15.89 10.61
N ASP A 130 -2.38 16.99 10.76
CA ASP A 130 -2.08 18.27 10.12
C ASP A 130 -0.71 18.82 10.53
N SER A 131 -0.44 18.94 11.84
CA SER A 131 0.84 19.46 12.36
C SER A 131 2.04 18.63 11.91
N ILE A 132 1.96 17.30 12.02
CA ILE A 132 3.03 16.40 11.58
C ILE A 132 3.22 16.49 10.05
N THR A 133 2.13 16.52 9.28
CA THR A 133 2.20 16.63 7.81
C THR A 133 2.85 17.93 7.37
N GLN A 134 2.49 19.05 8.01
CA GLN A 134 3.10 20.36 7.75
C GLN A 134 4.59 20.35 8.08
N GLN A 135 4.98 19.80 9.23
CA GLN A 135 6.39 19.78 9.63
C GLN A 135 7.25 18.93 8.67
N ILE A 136 6.75 17.77 8.25
CA ILE A 136 7.43 16.92 7.26
C ILE A 136 7.58 17.66 5.92
N ASN A 137 6.53 18.36 5.46
CA ASN A 137 6.57 19.13 4.22
C ASN A 137 7.58 20.29 4.29
N GLU A 138 7.62 21.01 5.41
CA GLU A 138 8.58 22.08 5.64
C GLU A 138 10.01 21.55 5.62
N TRP A 139 10.29 20.46 6.33
CA TRP A 139 11.64 19.86 6.31
C TRP A 139 12.04 19.42 4.91
N ARG A 140 11.11 18.83 4.14
CA ARG A 140 11.37 18.43 2.76
C ARG A 140 11.63 19.63 1.86
N SER A 141 10.80 20.68 1.92
CA SER A 141 10.95 21.87 1.06
C SER A 141 12.22 22.65 1.35
N LEU A 142 12.68 22.64 2.60
CA LEU A 142 13.94 23.24 3.03
C LEU A 142 15.16 22.33 2.82
N GLY A 143 15.00 21.14 2.25
CA GLY A 143 16.09 20.18 2.05
C GLY A 143 16.72 19.64 3.34
N LYS A 144 16.00 19.69 4.46
CA LYS A 144 16.47 19.20 5.78
C LYS A 144 16.32 17.69 5.95
N ILE A 145 15.55 17.03 5.10
CA ILE A 145 15.42 15.57 5.08
C ILE A 145 15.56 15.07 3.64
N THR A 146 16.16 13.89 3.49
CA THR A 146 16.25 13.19 2.21
C THR A 146 14.89 12.62 1.78
N ASP A 147 14.76 12.19 0.52
CA ASP A 147 13.53 11.55 0.05
C ASP A 147 13.20 10.23 0.80
N LEU A 148 14.23 9.51 1.24
CA LEU A 148 14.07 8.26 2.00
C LEU A 148 13.67 8.54 3.46
N GLU A 149 14.24 9.58 4.08
CA GLU A 149 13.79 10.07 5.39
C GLU A 149 12.35 10.59 5.34
N ASN A 150 11.98 11.36 4.32
CA ASN A 150 10.59 11.76 4.08
C ASN A 150 9.68 10.54 3.92
N SER A 151 10.09 9.54 3.13
CA SER A 151 9.32 8.30 2.95
C SER A 151 9.12 7.57 4.27
N LEU A 152 10.11 7.59 5.18
CA LEU A 152 10.00 6.93 6.49
C LEU A 152 8.97 7.64 7.37
N LEU A 153 9.02 8.96 7.43
CA LEU A 153 8.07 9.73 8.23
C LEU A 153 6.63 9.63 7.67
N ARG A 154 6.47 9.62 6.34
CA ARG A 154 5.17 9.40 5.67
C ARG A 154 4.66 7.99 5.93
N HIS A 155 5.53 6.98 5.85
CA HIS A 155 5.22 5.59 6.22
C HIS A 155 4.69 5.49 7.65
N ASP A 156 5.42 6.04 8.62
CA ASP A 156 5.05 5.97 10.03
C ASP A 156 3.73 6.70 10.32
N LEU A 157 3.53 7.86 9.71
CA LEU A 157 2.30 8.64 9.87
C LEU A 157 1.08 7.93 9.25
N VAL A 158 1.22 7.33 8.06
CA VAL A 158 0.17 6.50 7.46
C VAL A 158 -0.19 5.33 8.39
N LEU A 159 0.81 4.65 8.96
CA LEU A 159 0.56 3.58 9.92
C LEU A 159 -0.11 4.08 11.19
N ALA A 160 0.25 5.26 11.69
CA ALA A 160 -0.33 5.88 12.88
C ALA A 160 -1.78 6.30 12.66
N ALA A 161 -2.07 7.04 11.58
CA ALA A 161 -3.42 7.40 11.19
C ALA A 161 -4.30 6.16 11.01
N ASN A 162 -3.78 5.09 10.39
CA ASN A 162 -4.55 3.86 10.21
C ASN A 162 -4.90 3.14 11.52
N ARG A 163 -4.19 3.37 12.63
CA ARG A 163 -4.55 2.81 13.95
C ARG A 163 -5.74 3.54 14.57
N VAL A 164 -5.80 4.86 14.39
CA VAL A 164 -6.80 5.74 15.00
C VAL A 164 -7.95 6.13 14.08
N ALA A 165 -7.96 5.64 12.83
CA ALA A 165 -9.06 5.88 11.89
C ALA A 165 -10.36 5.17 12.32
N ASN A 166 -11.46 5.91 12.36
CA ASN A 166 -12.80 5.44 12.68
C ASN A 166 -13.50 4.84 11.44
N ILE A 167 -12.95 3.72 10.97
CA ILE A 167 -13.39 2.98 9.78
C ILE A 167 -13.64 1.50 10.11
N ALA A 168 -14.47 0.83 9.31
CA ALA A 168 -14.70 -0.62 9.44
C ALA A 168 -13.63 -1.46 8.73
N GLY A 169 -12.97 -0.92 7.69
CA GLY A 169 -11.93 -1.64 6.96
C GLY A 169 -11.19 -0.78 5.93
N THR A 170 -11.92 0.03 5.16
CA THR A 170 -11.36 1.01 4.22
C THR A 170 -11.83 2.42 4.55
N TYR A 171 -11.21 3.41 3.92
CA TYR A 171 -11.56 4.82 4.01
C TYR A 171 -12.69 5.20 3.04
N GLY A 172 -13.37 4.24 2.41
CA GLY A 172 -14.52 4.55 1.56
C GLY A 172 -15.67 5.20 2.34
N HIS A 173 -15.81 4.84 3.62
CA HIS A 173 -16.78 5.44 4.55
C HIS A 173 -16.24 5.42 5.99
N TYR A 174 -16.62 6.43 6.78
CA TYR A 174 -16.42 6.47 8.22
C TYR A 174 -17.60 5.85 8.97
N ARG A 175 -17.38 5.47 10.23
CA ARG A 175 -18.45 4.96 11.12
C ARG A 175 -19.18 6.12 11.79
N SER A 176 -20.49 5.98 11.97
CA SER A 176 -21.30 6.95 12.74
C SER A 176 -21.03 6.91 14.24
N THR A 177 -20.41 5.83 14.74
CA THR A 177 -20.01 5.67 16.14
C THR A 177 -18.52 5.42 16.22
N TRP A 178 -17.88 6.03 17.23
CA TRP A 178 -16.45 5.86 17.48
C TRP A 178 -16.11 4.42 17.88
N SER A 179 -14.98 3.92 17.39
CA SER A 179 -14.33 2.75 17.98
C SER A 179 -13.39 3.17 19.10
N ASN A 180 -13.13 2.27 20.06
CA ASN A 180 -12.16 2.53 21.13
C ASN A 180 -10.79 2.96 20.58
N SER A 181 -10.33 2.31 19.51
CA SER A 181 -9.05 2.65 18.85
C SER A 181 -9.05 4.05 18.23
N SER A 182 -10.20 4.55 17.77
CA SER A 182 -10.27 5.88 17.13
C SER A 182 -10.21 7.04 18.11
N LEU A 183 -10.47 6.77 19.39
CA LEU A 183 -10.38 7.75 20.48
C LEU A 183 -9.02 7.74 21.18
N THR A 184 -8.15 6.77 20.88
CA THR A 184 -6.78 6.81 21.40
C THR A 184 -5.98 7.89 20.67
N GLN A 185 -5.06 8.54 21.39
CA GLN A 185 -4.15 9.51 20.82
C GLN A 185 -3.28 8.89 19.72
N LEU A 186 -3.14 9.63 18.61
CA LEU A 186 -2.20 9.31 17.55
C LEU A 186 -0.78 9.28 18.10
N THR A 187 -0.12 8.14 17.93
CA THR A 187 1.29 7.95 18.30
C THR A 187 2.04 7.36 17.12
N LEU A 188 3.20 7.94 16.82
CA LEU A 188 4.18 7.42 15.88
C LEU A 188 4.95 6.28 16.55
N ARG A 189 5.04 5.15 15.86
CA ARG A 189 5.78 3.99 16.36
C ARG A 189 7.00 3.80 15.47
N PRO A 190 8.20 3.59 16.04
CA PRO A 190 9.38 3.32 15.24
C PRO A 190 9.16 2.11 14.32
N SER A 191 9.49 2.28 13.05
CA SER A 191 9.53 1.19 12.08
C SER A 191 10.61 0.16 12.45
N THR A 192 10.37 -1.09 12.10
CA THR A 192 11.33 -2.19 12.25
C THR A 192 12.19 -2.30 11.00
N PHE A 193 13.49 -2.56 11.18
CA PHE A 193 14.44 -2.67 10.06
C PHE A 193 15.08 -4.07 10.04
N LEU A 194 15.41 -4.55 8.84
CA LEU A 194 16.08 -5.83 8.62
C LEU A 194 17.60 -5.63 8.61
N TRP A 195 18.20 -5.60 9.80
CA TRP A 195 19.63 -5.32 9.98
C TRP A 195 20.52 -6.32 9.24
N GLY A 196 21.46 -5.82 8.44
CA GLY A 196 22.42 -6.64 7.71
C GLY A 196 21.84 -7.37 6.48
N ILE A 197 20.56 -7.19 6.16
CA ILE A 197 19.96 -7.68 4.92
C ILE A 197 20.12 -6.63 3.82
N SER A 198 20.50 -7.06 2.62
CA SER A 198 20.74 -6.18 1.46
C SER A 198 19.62 -5.15 1.27
N THR A 199 20.00 -3.92 0.91
CA THR A 199 19.09 -2.84 0.50
C THR A 199 19.14 -2.55 -0.99
N ASP A 200 19.87 -3.38 -1.74
CA ASP A 200 20.06 -3.27 -3.18
C ASP A 200 18.86 -3.87 -3.93
N HIS A 201 17.78 -3.11 -3.90
CA HIS A 201 16.47 -3.39 -4.47
C HIS A 201 15.98 -2.15 -5.19
N ASP A 202 14.96 -2.23 -6.05
CA ASP A 202 14.38 -1.06 -6.72
C ASP A 202 12.91 -0.88 -6.35
N VAL A 203 12.48 0.37 -6.28
CA VAL A 203 11.09 0.74 -5.94
C VAL A 203 10.64 1.82 -6.92
N TYR A 204 9.55 1.56 -7.64
CA TYR A 204 8.96 2.49 -8.59
C TYR A 204 7.53 2.86 -8.20
N GLN A 205 7.13 4.08 -8.51
CA GLN A 205 5.74 4.51 -8.41
C GLN A 205 5.16 4.75 -9.81
N GLY A 206 4.05 4.10 -10.13
CA GLY A 206 3.41 4.24 -11.45
C GLY A 206 2.41 3.15 -11.77
N GLN A 207 1.80 3.25 -12.95
CA GLN A 207 0.92 2.19 -13.46
C GLN A 207 1.75 0.96 -13.83
N ALA A 208 1.31 -0.20 -13.38
CA ALA A 208 1.99 -1.47 -13.62
C ALA A 208 2.18 -1.73 -15.12
N GLU A 209 1.18 -1.37 -15.92
CA GLU A 209 1.16 -1.50 -17.38
C GLU A 209 2.28 -0.72 -18.07
N ASP A 210 2.61 0.46 -17.54
CA ASP A 210 3.66 1.31 -18.10
C ASP A 210 5.04 0.90 -17.59
N LEU A 211 5.14 0.60 -16.29
CA LEU A 211 6.39 0.19 -15.66
C LEU A 211 6.88 -1.17 -16.16
N ALA A 212 5.97 -2.10 -16.49
CA ALA A 212 6.30 -3.44 -16.97
C ALA A 212 7.27 -3.43 -18.17
N GLN A 213 7.16 -2.43 -19.06
CA GLN A 213 8.01 -2.33 -20.25
C GLN A 213 9.47 -1.93 -19.93
N ALA A 214 9.69 -1.30 -18.78
CA ALA A 214 11.00 -0.84 -18.33
C ALA A 214 11.67 -1.79 -17.33
N ILE A 215 10.96 -2.81 -16.85
CA ILE A 215 11.46 -3.77 -15.85
C ILE A 215 11.90 -5.06 -16.54
N SER A 216 13.11 -5.50 -16.23
CA SER A 216 13.60 -6.85 -16.53
C SER A 216 13.74 -7.64 -15.24
N ALA A 217 13.28 -8.89 -15.23
CA ALA A 217 13.32 -9.76 -14.06
C ALA A 217 13.34 -11.24 -14.48
N ASP A 218 13.92 -12.08 -13.63
CA ASP A 218 13.89 -13.54 -13.79
C ASP A 218 12.48 -14.10 -13.55
N LEU A 219 11.74 -13.49 -12.62
CA LEU A 219 10.34 -13.79 -12.34
C LEU A 219 9.56 -12.51 -12.01
N CYS A 220 8.34 -12.38 -12.56
CA CYS A 220 7.41 -11.33 -12.18
C CYS A 220 6.24 -11.89 -11.37
N TYR A 221 6.11 -11.46 -10.13
CA TYR A 221 4.95 -11.68 -9.28
C TYR A 221 3.91 -10.56 -9.47
N ILE A 222 2.66 -10.94 -9.68
CA ILE A 222 1.54 -10.00 -9.87
C ILE A 222 0.40 -10.40 -8.91
N ASP A 223 0.03 -9.48 -8.02
CA ASP A 223 -1.14 -9.58 -7.14
C ASP A 223 -2.06 -8.37 -7.37
N PRO A 224 -2.88 -8.39 -8.44
CA PRO A 224 -3.59 -7.20 -8.86
C PRO A 224 -4.85 -6.96 -8.03
N PRO A 225 -5.38 -5.73 -8.04
CA PRO A 225 -6.76 -5.49 -7.64
C PRO A 225 -7.71 -6.43 -8.40
N TYR A 226 -8.51 -7.20 -7.65
CA TYR A 226 -9.40 -8.22 -8.24
C TYR A 226 -10.90 -7.85 -8.13
N MET A 227 -11.24 -6.72 -7.51
CA MET A 227 -12.62 -6.25 -7.35
C MET A 227 -12.85 -4.92 -8.07
N LYS A 228 -14.13 -4.56 -8.31
CA LYS A 228 -14.51 -3.25 -8.90
C LYS A 228 -14.15 -2.03 -8.03
N ARG A 229 -13.73 -2.26 -6.78
CA ARG A 229 -13.45 -1.21 -5.81
C ARG A 229 -12.09 -0.61 -6.08
N GLN A 230 -12.08 0.65 -6.53
CA GLN A 230 -10.86 1.41 -6.78
C GLN A 230 -10.12 1.68 -5.46
N TYR A 231 -8.83 1.29 -5.40
CA TYR A 231 -7.99 1.52 -4.22
C TYR A 231 -7.82 3.02 -3.96
N ALA A 232 -7.62 3.84 -4.99
CA ALA A 232 -7.47 5.28 -4.85
C ALA A 232 -8.67 5.97 -4.19
N ALA A 233 -9.89 5.46 -4.42
CA ALA A 233 -11.08 5.92 -3.72
C ALA A 233 -11.21 5.33 -2.30
N ASN A 234 -10.86 4.07 -2.09
CA ASN A 234 -11.02 3.38 -0.80
C ASN A 234 -9.89 3.67 0.20
N TYR A 235 -8.77 4.23 -0.23
CA TYR A 235 -7.61 4.58 0.59
C TYR A 235 -7.25 6.06 0.46
N HIS A 236 -8.21 6.88 0.03
CA HIS A 236 -7.99 8.29 -0.32
C HIS A 236 -7.37 9.13 0.81
N ILE A 237 -7.72 8.86 2.07
CA ILE A 237 -7.21 9.61 3.23
C ILE A 237 -5.72 9.35 3.47
N ILE A 238 -5.32 8.08 3.53
CA ILE A 238 -3.91 7.73 3.71
C ILE A 238 -3.08 8.08 2.48
N GLU A 239 -3.69 8.10 1.30
CA GLU A 239 -3.06 8.63 0.10
C GLU A 239 -2.81 10.15 0.23
N THR A 240 -3.76 10.92 0.75
CA THR A 240 -3.53 12.35 1.08
C THR A 240 -2.40 12.53 2.09
N ILE A 241 -2.32 11.69 3.14
CA ILE A 241 -1.20 11.72 4.09
C ILE A 241 0.13 11.44 3.39
N ALA A 242 0.16 10.42 2.51
CA ALA A 242 1.37 10.01 1.80
C ALA A 242 1.83 11.08 0.80
N ARG A 243 0.93 11.66 0.02
CA ARG A 243 1.25 12.77 -0.89
C ARG A 243 1.63 14.05 -0.15
N GLY A 244 1.14 14.22 1.08
CA GLY A 244 1.41 15.40 1.91
C GLY A 244 0.75 16.67 1.38
N ASP A 245 -0.31 16.54 0.57
CA ASP A 245 -1.02 17.66 -0.03
C ASP A 245 -2.37 17.91 0.66
N ALA A 246 -3.09 18.95 0.21
CA ALA A 246 -4.42 19.33 0.71
C ALA A 246 -5.40 19.46 -0.48
N PRO A 247 -5.81 18.33 -1.09
CA PRO A 247 -6.66 18.33 -2.27
C PRO A 247 -8.08 18.82 -1.96
N GLU A 248 -8.84 19.16 -2.99
CA GLU A 248 -10.29 19.38 -2.85
C GLU A 248 -10.97 18.06 -2.42
N ALA A 249 -11.74 18.10 -1.34
CA ALA A 249 -12.50 16.95 -0.85
C ALA A 249 -13.93 16.97 -1.44
N VAL A 250 -14.32 15.93 -2.15
CA VAL A 250 -15.60 15.86 -2.89
C VAL A 250 -16.53 14.80 -2.31
N GLY A 251 -17.81 15.16 -2.21
CA GLY A 251 -18.90 14.30 -1.74
C GLY A 251 -18.86 13.98 -0.24
N VAL A 252 -19.79 13.13 0.17
CA VAL A 252 -20.04 12.77 1.58
C VAL A 252 -18.77 12.22 2.26
N SER A 253 -18.06 11.31 1.57
CA SER A 253 -16.82 10.72 2.10
C SER A 253 -15.59 11.64 2.01
N GLY A 254 -15.67 12.77 1.30
CA GLY A 254 -14.57 13.71 1.14
C GLY A 254 -13.42 13.16 0.30
N LEU A 255 -13.73 12.54 -0.84
CA LEU A 255 -12.73 11.94 -1.73
C LEU A 255 -11.83 13.02 -2.33
N ARG A 256 -10.50 12.80 -2.35
CA ARG A 256 -9.57 13.59 -3.18
C ARG A 256 -9.82 13.30 -4.67
N PRO A 257 -9.39 14.15 -5.63
CA PRO A 257 -9.26 13.74 -7.02
C PRO A 257 -8.33 12.52 -7.09
N TRP A 258 -8.86 11.41 -7.63
CA TRP A 258 -8.22 10.10 -7.59
C TRP A 258 -8.11 9.43 -8.97
N ARG A 259 -8.63 10.06 -10.02
CA ARG A 259 -8.66 9.48 -11.38
C ARG A 259 -7.27 9.31 -12.01
N ASP A 260 -6.30 10.09 -11.54
CA ASP A 260 -4.87 9.93 -11.85
C ASP A 260 -4.31 8.58 -11.37
N GLN A 261 -4.95 7.98 -10.36
CA GLN A 261 -4.64 6.65 -9.83
C GLN A 261 -5.80 5.66 -10.06
N TYR A 262 -6.51 5.77 -11.18
CA TYR A 262 -7.50 4.77 -11.57
C TYR A 262 -6.79 3.47 -11.98
N SER A 263 -7.19 2.34 -11.42
CA SER A 263 -6.67 1.03 -11.81
C SER A 263 -7.60 0.35 -12.81
N ASP A 264 -7.08 0.01 -13.99
CA ASP A 264 -7.80 -0.74 -15.02
C ASP A 264 -8.08 -2.20 -14.60
N PHE A 265 -7.31 -2.74 -13.67
CA PHE A 265 -7.58 -4.03 -13.02
C PHE A 265 -8.89 -4.05 -12.20
N CYS A 266 -9.37 -2.89 -11.76
CA CYS A 266 -10.69 -2.76 -11.14
C CYS A 266 -11.83 -2.63 -12.17
N SER A 267 -11.56 -2.79 -13.47
CA SER A 267 -12.57 -2.75 -14.55
C SER A 267 -12.65 -4.08 -15.28
N LYS A 268 -13.81 -4.74 -15.25
CA LYS A 268 -14.01 -6.03 -15.93
C LYS A 268 -13.79 -5.95 -17.45
N VAL A 269 -13.99 -4.77 -18.03
CA VAL A 269 -13.80 -4.52 -19.46
C VAL A 269 -12.33 -4.31 -19.81
N ARG A 270 -11.51 -3.75 -18.91
CA ARG A 270 -10.10 -3.37 -19.22
C ARG A 270 -9.07 -4.33 -18.66
N VAL A 271 -9.39 -5.10 -17.63
CA VAL A 271 -8.46 -6.00 -16.93
C VAL A 271 -7.72 -6.98 -17.85
N ARG A 272 -8.39 -7.47 -18.91
CA ARG A 272 -7.75 -8.36 -19.90
C ARG A 272 -6.63 -7.65 -20.63
N ASP A 273 -6.90 -6.46 -21.14
CA ASP A 273 -5.91 -5.67 -21.90
C ASP A 273 -4.75 -5.22 -21.01
N SER A 274 -5.00 -4.91 -19.73
CA SER A 274 -3.95 -4.65 -18.74
C SER A 274 -3.00 -5.85 -18.58
N PHE A 275 -3.54 -7.06 -18.40
CA PHE A 275 -2.73 -8.27 -18.35
C PHE A 275 -1.93 -8.47 -19.64
N ARG A 276 -2.55 -8.27 -20.82
CA ARG A 276 -1.84 -8.41 -22.10
C ARG A 276 -0.69 -7.43 -22.23
N LYS A 277 -0.90 -6.17 -21.85
CA LYS A 277 0.12 -5.12 -21.89
C LYS A 277 1.31 -5.44 -20.97
N ILE A 278 1.05 -5.95 -19.77
CA ILE A 278 2.10 -6.33 -18.81
C ILE A 278 2.85 -7.57 -19.29
N ILE A 279 2.15 -8.69 -19.51
CA ILE A 279 2.79 -9.98 -19.81
C ILE A 279 3.48 -9.89 -21.18
N GLY A 280 2.85 -9.29 -22.18
CA GLY A 280 3.43 -9.14 -23.52
C GLY A 280 4.59 -8.12 -23.57
N GLY A 281 4.55 -7.06 -22.76
CA GLY A 281 5.52 -5.97 -22.80
C GLY A 281 6.76 -6.15 -21.92
N MET A 282 6.69 -7.00 -20.90
CA MET A 282 7.76 -7.14 -19.92
C MET A 282 8.86 -8.11 -20.37
N GLN A 283 10.12 -7.72 -20.12
CA GLN A 283 11.31 -8.56 -20.31
C GLN A 283 11.45 -9.59 -19.18
N CYS A 284 10.53 -10.55 -19.17
CA CYS A 284 10.47 -11.63 -18.20
C CYS A 284 9.89 -12.89 -18.87
N GLN A 285 10.47 -14.06 -18.56
CA GLN A 285 10.06 -15.35 -19.12
C GLN A 285 9.04 -16.07 -18.25
N THR A 286 8.97 -15.76 -16.95
CA THR A 286 8.10 -16.44 -15.99
C THR A 286 7.29 -15.47 -15.15
N PHE A 287 5.97 -15.66 -15.15
CA PHE A 287 5.05 -14.86 -14.34
C PHE A 287 4.37 -15.74 -13.32
N LEU A 288 4.22 -15.24 -12.10
CA LEU A 288 3.43 -15.86 -11.04
C LEU A 288 2.33 -14.89 -10.62
N ILE A 289 1.08 -15.27 -10.86
CA ILE A 289 -0.07 -14.39 -10.68
C ILE A 289 -0.95 -14.94 -9.57
N SER A 290 -1.14 -14.15 -8.53
CA SER A 290 -2.12 -14.40 -7.46
C SER A 290 -3.44 -13.72 -7.81
N TYR A 291 -4.55 -14.43 -7.66
CA TYR A 291 -5.88 -13.89 -7.91
C TYR A 291 -6.93 -14.56 -7.03
N SER A 292 -7.89 -13.81 -6.51
CA SER A 292 -8.95 -14.39 -5.67
C SER A 292 -10.07 -15.01 -6.51
N GLU A 293 -10.69 -16.09 -6.01
CA GLU A 293 -11.92 -16.65 -6.62
C GLU A 293 -13.09 -15.66 -6.71
N ASP A 294 -13.12 -14.65 -5.82
CA ASP A 294 -14.12 -13.58 -5.80
C ASP A 294 -13.84 -12.48 -6.85
N GLY A 295 -12.88 -12.71 -7.76
CA GLY A 295 -12.38 -11.72 -8.70
C GLY A 295 -13.30 -11.43 -9.90
N LEU A 296 -12.95 -10.38 -10.66
CA LEU A 296 -13.74 -9.95 -11.84
C LEU A 296 -13.79 -10.96 -13.00
N LEU A 297 -12.78 -11.82 -13.09
CA LEU A 297 -12.61 -12.82 -14.13
C LEU A 297 -12.66 -14.20 -13.46
N SER A 298 -13.36 -15.14 -14.08
CA SER A 298 -13.37 -16.53 -13.63
C SER A 298 -12.02 -17.19 -13.87
N LYS A 299 -11.78 -18.33 -13.22
CA LYS A 299 -10.59 -19.15 -13.46
C LYS A 299 -10.46 -19.53 -14.94
N GLU A 300 -11.56 -19.90 -15.59
CA GLU A 300 -11.58 -20.28 -17.01
C GLU A 300 -11.22 -19.08 -17.91
N GLU A 301 -11.77 -17.89 -17.62
CA GLU A 301 -11.42 -16.66 -18.33
C GLU A 301 -9.93 -16.30 -18.18
N LEU A 302 -9.34 -16.55 -16.99
CA LEU A 302 -7.91 -16.33 -16.73
C LEU A 302 -7.02 -17.37 -17.41
N MET A 303 -7.39 -18.66 -17.37
CA MET A 303 -6.67 -19.73 -18.06
C MET A 303 -6.59 -19.48 -19.57
N GLU A 304 -7.72 -19.09 -20.18
CA GLU A 304 -7.79 -18.75 -21.61
C GLU A 304 -6.88 -17.56 -21.93
N LEU A 305 -7.00 -16.47 -21.16
CA LEU A 305 -6.16 -15.27 -21.32
C LEU A 305 -4.67 -15.58 -21.18
N PHE A 306 -4.28 -16.35 -20.17
CA PHE A 306 -2.87 -16.62 -19.89
C PHE A 306 -2.26 -17.62 -20.87
N ALA A 307 -3.06 -18.50 -21.46
CA ALA A 307 -2.63 -19.43 -22.52
C ALA A 307 -2.21 -18.70 -23.81
N GLU A 308 -2.63 -17.45 -24.02
CA GLU A 308 -2.15 -16.60 -25.12
C GLU A 308 -0.63 -16.37 -25.06
N PHE A 309 -0.01 -16.51 -23.87
CA PHE A 309 1.39 -16.12 -23.63
C PHE A 309 2.35 -17.30 -23.44
N GLY A 310 1.85 -18.53 -23.28
CA GLY A 310 2.70 -19.70 -23.07
C GLY A 310 2.02 -20.78 -22.24
N ARG A 311 2.84 -21.66 -21.65
CA ARG A 311 2.35 -22.74 -20.79
C ARG A 311 1.84 -22.17 -19.46
N VAL A 312 0.62 -22.53 -19.09
CA VAL A 312 0.00 -22.14 -17.81
C VAL A 312 -0.09 -23.35 -16.89
N ASP A 313 0.59 -23.28 -15.75
CA ASP A 313 0.38 -24.19 -14.62
C ASP A 313 -0.53 -23.48 -13.59
N PHE A 314 -1.48 -24.22 -13.00
CA PHE A 314 -2.47 -23.68 -12.06
C PHE A 314 -2.46 -24.43 -10.74
N GLU A 315 -2.50 -23.68 -9.64
CA GLU A 315 -2.63 -24.19 -8.28
C GLU A 315 -3.69 -23.40 -7.49
N ARG A 316 -4.24 -24.04 -6.45
CA ARG A 316 -5.17 -23.43 -5.49
C ARG A 316 -4.57 -23.39 -4.10
N LEU A 317 -4.67 -22.25 -3.44
CA LEU A 317 -4.29 -22.05 -2.05
C LEU A 317 -5.54 -21.69 -1.24
N ILE A 318 -5.94 -22.60 -0.35
CA ILE A 318 -7.11 -22.38 0.52
C ILE A 318 -6.66 -21.63 1.77
N HIS A 319 -7.31 -20.51 2.09
CA HIS A 319 -7.05 -19.78 3.32
C HIS A 319 -8.33 -19.20 3.95
N GLN A 320 -8.29 -18.92 5.26
CA GLN A 320 -9.44 -18.36 5.97
C GLN A 320 -9.70 -16.90 5.58
N ARG A 321 -10.96 -16.56 5.29
CA ARG A 321 -11.40 -15.23 4.86
C ARG A 321 -11.04 -14.16 5.91
N PHE A 322 -10.71 -12.96 5.45
CA PHE A 322 -10.49 -11.82 6.34
C PHE A 322 -11.84 -11.31 6.87
N LYS A 323 -12.06 -11.39 8.19
CA LYS A 323 -13.28 -10.88 8.83
C LYS A 323 -13.14 -9.38 9.13
N SER A 324 -13.89 -8.54 8.42
CA SER A 324 -13.91 -7.09 8.69
C SER A 324 -14.89 -6.69 9.81
N ASN A 325 -15.84 -7.55 10.21
CA ASN A 325 -16.83 -7.30 11.27
C ASN A 325 -17.13 -8.59 12.07
N VAL A 326 -17.63 -8.43 13.31
CA VAL A 326 -17.98 -9.53 14.25
C VAL A 326 -19.14 -10.41 13.75
N GLY A 327 -19.85 -10.01 12.69
CA GLY A 327 -20.95 -10.78 12.05
C GLY A 327 -20.71 -11.22 10.60
N GLY A 328 -19.49 -11.09 10.07
CA GLY A 328 -19.18 -11.58 8.71
C GLY A 328 -19.15 -13.10 8.68
N GLU A 329 -19.77 -13.70 7.66
CA GLU A 329 -19.73 -15.16 7.44
C GLU A 329 -18.29 -15.66 7.55
N GLY A 330 -18.07 -16.61 8.47
CA GLY A 330 -16.84 -17.40 8.46
C GLY A 330 -16.78 -18.22 7.18
N GLY A 331 -15.58 -18.47 6.68
CA GLY A 331 -15.38 -19.27 5.47
C GLY A 331 -13.94 -19.29 5.02
N THR A 332 -13.64 -20.20 4.11
CA THR A 332 -12.40 -20.21 3.34
C THR A 332 -12.59 -19.42 2.05
N VAL A 333 -11.53 -18.75 1.60
CA VAL A 333 -11.42 -18.21 0.25
C VAL A 333 -10.30 -18.95 -0.45
N GLU A 334 -10.54 -19.32 -1.70
CA GLU A 334 -9.53 -19.85 -2.60
C GLU A 334 -8.75 -18.69 -3.23
N GLU A 335 -7.43 -18.71 -3.05
CA GLU A 335 -6.52 -17.95 -3.87
C GLU A 335 -6.05 -18.84 -5.03
N TYR A 336 -6.20 -18.35 -6.24
CA TYR A 336 -5.68 -18.94 -7.46
C TYR A 336 -4.26 -18.47 -7.69
N LEU A 337 -3.39 -19.42 -8.04
CA LEU A 337 -2.02 -19.15 -8.41
C LEU A 337 -1.77 -19.68 -9.82
N PHE A 338 -1.49 -18.77 -10.75
CA PHE A 338 -1.18 -19.11 -12.14
C PHE A 338 0.31 -18.86 -12.39
N LYS A 339 1.01 -19.87 -12.89
CA LYS A 339 2.38 -19.72 -13.40
C LYS A 339 2.34 -19.75 -14.92
N ILE A 340 2.83 -18.69 -15.55
CA ILE A 340 3.00 -18.61 -17.00
C ILE A 340 4.48 -18.78 -17.32
N THR A 341 4.80 -19.68 -18.24
CA THR A 341 6.14 -19.81 -18.83
C THR A 341 6.02 -19.54 -20.33
N LYS A 342 6.64 -18.45 -20.80
CA LYS A 342 6.62 -18.03 -22.21
C LYS A 342 7.34 -18.99 -23.13
#